data_AF-A0A964TMX7-F1
#
_entry.id   AF-A0A964TMX7-F1
#
_cell.length_a   1.000
_cell.length_b   1.000
_cell.length_c   1.000
_cell.angle_alpha   90.00
_cell.angle_beta   90.00
_cell.angle_gamma   90.00
#
_symmetry.space_group_name_H-M   'P 1'
#
loop_
_entity.id
_entity.type
_entity.pdbx_description
1 polymer ?
#
loop_
_entity_poly.entity_id
_entity_poly.type
_entity_poly.pdbx_seq_one_letter_code
_entity_poly.pdbx_strand_id
1 'polypeptide(L)' 'EGERKPGRPRTFSDLSLFLFHLVRALLGFSSERMRRELARNPRLRKRLGLERVPSSATLSERSRKLPWPLL' A
#
# COMPACT_ATOMS: atom_id res chain seq x y z
N GLU A 1 -19.49 22.69 -14.78
CA GLU A 1 -18.94 21.33 -14.94
C GLU A 1 -18.30 20.85 -13.66
N GLY A 2 -18.53 19.59 -13.28
CA GLY A 2 -17.73 18.89 -12.28
C GLY A 2 -18.36 18.61 -10.92
N GLU A 3 -19.54 17.98 -10.88
CA GLU A 3 -20.09 17.30 -9.70
C GLU A 3 -19.05 16.32 -9.11
N ARG A 4 -18.35 16.74 -8.03
CA ARG A 4 -17.41 15.87 -7.31
C ARG A 4 -18.24 14.87 -6.49
N LYS A 5 -18.47 13.69 -7.07
CA LYS A 5 -19.11 12.53 -6.43
C LYS A 5 -18.67 12.34 -4.97
N PRO A 6 -19.60 12.12 -4.03
CA PRO A 6 -19.25 11.86 -2.64
C PRO A 6 -18.64 10.46 -2.53
N GLY A 7 -17.53 10.34 -1.79
CA GLY A 7 -17.13 9.04 -1.22
C GLY A 7 -16.46 8.02 -2.15
N ARG A 8 -15.51 8.43 -3.01
CA ARG A 8 -14.51 7.43 -3.44
C ARG A 8 -13.77 6.97 -2.19
N PRO A 9 -13.79 5.69 -1.79
CA PRO A 9 -12.96 5.24 -0.69
C PRO A 9 -11.53 5.65 -1.03
N ARG A 10 -10.84 6.32 -0.08
CA ARG A 10 -9.42 6.67 -0.16
C ARG A 10 -8.62 5.38 -0.33
N THR A 11 -8.61 4.89 -1.56
CA THR A 11 -8.01 3.64 -1.99
C THR A 11 -6.56 3.96 -2.26
N PHE A 12 -5.68 3.06 -1.86
CA PHE A 12 -4.27 3.21 -2.18
C PHE A 12 -4.11 3.19 -3.69
N SER A 13 -3.28 4.09 -4.21
CA SER A 13 -2.86 4.04 -5.61
C SER A 13 -2.13 2.73 -5.86
N ASP A 14 -2.30 2.14 -7.05
CA ASP A 14 -1.59 0.93 -7.45
C ASP A 14 -0.06 1.15 -7.40
N LEU A 15 0.41 2.38 -7.64
CA LEU A 15 1.81 2.76 -7.45
C LEU A 15 2.24 2.68 -5.98
N SER A 16 1.44 3.20 -5.04
CA SER A 16 1.74 3.16 -3.61
C SER A 16 1.83 1.72 -3.09
N LEU A 17 0.96 0.84 -3.61
CA LEU A 17 0.98 -0.59 -3.29
C LEU A 17 2.16 -1.30 -3.94
N PHE A 18 2.48 -0.97 -5.19
CA PHE A 18 3.69 -1.47 -5.84
C PHE A 18 4.96 -1.11 -5.05
N LEU A 19 5.10 0.16 -4.64
CA LEU A 19 6.22 0.61 -3.81
C LEU A 19 6.24 -0.08 -2.45
N PHE A 20 5.09 -0.35 -1.84
CA PHE A 20 5.00 -1.16 -0.63
C PHE A 20 5.61 -2.55 -0.83
N HIS A 21 5.22 -3.26 -1.89
CA HIS A 21 5.71 -4.61 -2.18
C HIS A 21 7.19 -4.61 -2.58
N LEU A 22 7.63 -3.62 -3.37
CA LEU A 22 9.02 -3.45 -3.76
C LEU A 22 9.91 -3.25 -2.54
N VAL A 23 9.57 -2.30 -1.66
CA VAL A 23 10.37 -2.03 -0.45
C VAL A 23 10.32 -3.22 0.52
N ARG A 24 9.17 -3.88 0.65
CA ARG A 24 9.05 -5.12 1.43
C ARG A 24 10.04 -6.18 0.92
N ALA A 25 10.09 -6.40 -0.40
CA ALA A 25 10.98 -7.38 -1.03
C ALA A 25 12.46 -6.99 -0.87
N LEU A 26 12.81 -5.72 -1.09
CA LEU A 26 14.18 -5.21 -0.94
C LEU A 26 14.71 -5.35 0.49
N LEU A 27 13.84 -5.18 1.49
CA LEU A 27 14.21 -5.30 2.90
C LEU A 27 14.08 -6.74 3.44
N GLY A 28 13.58 -7.69 2.65
CA GLY A 28 13.29 -9.05 3.12
C GLY A 28 12.25 -9.09 4.25
N PHE A 29 11.34 -8.13 4.29
CA PHE A 29 10.33 -8.04 5.36
C PHE A 29 9.10 -8.88 5.03
N SER A 30 8.47 -9.46 6.05
CA SER A 30 7.09 -9.93 5.92
C SER A 30 6.14 -8.74 5.80
N SER A 31 4.94 -8.96 5.24
CA SER A 31 3.90 -7.92 5.20
C SER A 31 3.58 -7.39 6.60
N GLU A 32 3.56 -8.27 7.60
CA GLU A 32 3.34 -7.93 9.01
C GLU A 32 4.42 -6.99 9.55
N ARG A 33 5.70 -7.31 9.27
CA ARG A 33 6.85 -6.50 9.70
C ARG A 33 6.85 -5.14 9.00
N MET A 34 6.62 -5.11 7.68
CA MET A 34 6.53 -3.88 6.92
C MET A 34 5.38 -2.98 7.41
N ARG A 35 4.21 -3.56 7.74
CA ARG A 35 3.09 -2.81 8.33
C ARG A 35 3.44 -2.21 9.69
N ARG A 36 4.16 -2.95 10.55
CA ARG A 36 4.68 -2.42 11.83
C ARG A 36 5.66 -1.27 11.61
N GLU A 37 6.56 -1.38 10.63
CA GLU A 37 7.48 -0.30 10.29
C GLU A 37 6.76 0.96 9.77
N LEU A 38 5.71 0.79 8.97
CA LEU A 38 4.89 1.92 8.51
C LEU A 38 4.04 2.56 9.60
N ALA A 39 3.65 1.78 10.62
CA ALA A 39 2.97 2.29 11.80
C ALA A 39 3.94 3.09 12.69
N ARG A 40 5.18 2.63 12.83
CA ARG A 40 6.24 3.28 13.61
C ARG A 40 6.85 4.49 12.92
N ASN A 41 6.95 4.46 11.59
CA ASN A 41 7.64 5.49 10.80
C ASN A 41 6.69 6.20 9.83
N PRO A 42 6.03 7.29 10.27
CA PRO A 42 5.11 8.06 9.41
C PRO A 42 5.81 8.73 8.23
N ARG A 43 7.12 8.97 8.29
CA ARG A 43 7.89 9.52 7.15
C ARG A 43 8.03 8.49 6.04
N LEU A 44 8.35 7.24 6.38
CA LEU A 44 8.37 6.13 5.42
C LEU A 44 7.00 5.96 4.77
N ARG A 45 5.93 6.01 5.57
CA ARG A 45 4.55 5.91 5.09
C ARG A 45 4.19 7.01 4.07
N LYS A 46 4.53 8.28 4.37
CA LYS A 46 4.35 9.38 3.42
C LYS A 46 5.18 9.21 2.14
N ARG A 47 6.44 8.75 2.26
CA ARG A 47 7.31 8.49 1.10
C ARG A 47 6.75 7.45 0.14
N LEU A 48 6.06 6.44 0.66
CA LEU A 48 5.38 5.43 -0.16
C LEU A 48 4.03 5.89 -0.70
N GLY A 49 3.64 7.15 -0.49
CA GLY A 49 2.34 7.66 -0.90
C GLY A 49 1.18 6.95 -0.19
N LEU A 50 1.41 6.46 1.03
CA LEU A 50 0.40 5.79 1.84
C LEU A 50 -0.18 6.79 2.85
N GLU A 51 -1.48 7.06 2.77
CA GLU A 51 -2.14 7.90 3.78
C GLU A 51 -2.33 7.15 5.11
N ARG A 52 -2.51 5.83 5.04
CA ARG A 52 -2.70 4.92 6.18
C ARG A 52 -1.94 3.62 5.97
N VAL A 53 -1.78 2.80 7.01
CA VAL A 53 -1.15 1.48 6.86
C VAL A 53 -2.13 0.57 6.11
N PRO A 54 -1.74 -0.05 4.99
CA PRO A 54 -2.62 -0.97 4.28
C PRO A 54 -2.94 -2.20 5.15
N SER A 55 -4.19 -2.64 5.11
CA SER A 55 -4.62 -3.86 5.79
C SER A 55 -4.23 -5.09 4.98
N SER A 56 -4.19 -6.26 5.61
CA SER A 56 -3.91 -7.52 4.92
C SER A 56 -4.93 -7.79 3.80
N ALA A 57 -6.22 -7.49 4.04
CA ALA A 57 -7.27 -7.62 3.04
C ALA A 57 -7.01 -6.73 1.81
N THR A 58 -6.63 -5.47 2.01
CA THR A 58 -6.30 -4.55 0.91
C THR A 58 -5.08 -5.00 0.12
N LEU A 59 -4.05 -5.52 0.80
CA LEU A 59 -2.88 -6.08 0.13
C LEU A 59 -3.25 -7.33 -0.67
N SER A 60 -4.03 -8.26 -0.09
CA SER A 60 -4.45 -9.50 -0.77
C SER A 60 -5.32 -9.24 -2.00
N GLU A 61 -6.30 -8.33 -1.91
CA GLU A 61 -7.18 -8.00 -3.03
C GLU A 61 -6.41 -7.35 -4.19
N ARG A 62 -5.43 -6.50 -3.87
CA ARG A 62 -4.66 -5.75 -4.87
C ARG A 62 -3.47 -6.51 -5.41
N SER A 63 -2.85 -7.39 -4.63
CA SER A 63 -1.82 -8.32 -5.12
C SER A 63 -2.35 -9.17 -6.27
N ARG A 64 -3.61 -9.62 -6.23
CA ARG A 64 -4.23 -10.38 -7.33
C ARG A 64 -4.38 -9.60 -8.63
N LYS A 65 -4.36 -8.27 -8.56
CA LYS A 65 -4.50 -7.36 -9.71
C LYS A 65 -3.17 -6.84 -10.23
N LEU A 66 -2.07 -7.05 -9.50
CA LEU A 66 -0.75 -6.66 -9.98
C LEU A 66 -0.29 -7.67 -11.05
N PRO A 67 0.34 -7.20 -12.15
CA PRO A 67 0.73 -8.05 -13.27
C PRO A 67 1.88 -9.03 -12.96
N TRP A 68 2.29 -9.16 -11.70
CA TRP A 68 3.39 -10.04 -11.28
C TRP A 68 2.94 -10.94 -10.12
N PRO A 69 3.35 -12.22 -10.09
CA PRO A 69 3.20 -13.04 -8.90
C PRO A 69 4.21 -12.54 -7.88
N LEU A 70 3.80 -11.57 -7.07
CA LEU A 70 4.55 -11.18 -5.89
C LEU A 70 4.34 -12.28 -4.86
N LEU A 71 5.31 -13.21 -4.84
CA LEU A 71 5.61 -14.20 -3.80
C LEU A 71 4.97 -13.90 -2.43
#